data_AF-A0A831LVV6-F1
#
_entry.id   AF-A0A831LVV6-F1
#
_cell.length_a   1.000
_cell.length_b   1.000
_cell.length_c   1.000
_cell.angle_alpha   90.00
_cell.angle_beta   90.00
_cell.angle_gamma   90.00
#
_symmetry.space_group_name_H-M   'P 1'
#
loop_
_entity.id
_entity.type
_entity.pdbx_description
1 polymer ?
#
loop_
_entity_poly.entity_id
_entity_poly.type
_entity_poly.pdbx_seq_one_letter_code
_entity_poly.pdbx_strand_id
1 'polypeptide(L)'
;MEMNVKIIVRVLGLLLVVEGVAMLLALGISLLYNEYDQKAFFISSGINIGLGAVITYLTRSAKREIGRHEGYIIVTLVWVVFSFFGSLPYILSGAIPNFTNAFFETISGFTTTGSSILDDIEAL
;
A
#
# COMPACT_ATOMS: atom_id res chain seq x y z
N MET A 1 -30.10 -6.55 -7.55
CA MET A 1 -28.97 -7.14 -6.80
C MET A 1 -28.28 -5.98 -6.09
N GLU A 2 -28.40 -5.92 -4.77
CA GLU A 2 -27.79 -4.82 -4.00
C GLU A 2 -26.27 -4.98 -3.95
N MET A 3 -25.55 -3.86 -4.07
CA MET A 3 -24.09 -3.84 -4.09
C MET A 3 -23.50 -4.24 -2.74
N ASN A 4 -22.57 -5.19 -2.75
CA ASN A 4 -21.94 -5.71 -1.54
C ASN A 4 -20.74 -4.83 -1.12
N VAL A 5 -21.00 -3.64 -0.60
CA VAL A 5 -19.92 -2.72 -0.18
C VAL A 5 -18.97 -3.34 0.85
N LYS A 6 -19.50 -4.21 1.73
CA LYS A 6 -18.69 -4.89 2.75
C LYS A 6 -17.63 -5.81 2.14
N ILE A 7 -17.89 -6.49 1.01
CA ILE A 7 -16.87 -7.33 0.37
C ILE A 7 -15.77 -6.49 -0.28
N ILE A 8 -16.13 -5.34 -0.86
CA ILE A 8 -15.16 -4.39 -1.44
C ILE A 8 -14.18 -3.94 -0.35
N VAL A 9 -14.70 -3.42 0.76
CA VAL A 9 -13.89 -2.93 1.89
C VAL A 9 -13.07 -4.06 2.50
N ARG A 10 -13.63 -5.28 2.60
CA ARG A 10 -12.90 -6.46 3.06
C ARG A 10 -11.69 -6.78 2.21
N VAL A 11 -11.86 -6.78 0.89
CA VAL A 11 -10.78 -7.10 -0.06
C VAL A 11 -9.70 -6.04 0.01
N LEU A 12 -10.06 -4.74 0.04
CA LEU A 12 -9.08 -3.66 0.22
C LEU A 12 -8.32 -3.79 1.55
N GLY A 13 -8.99 -4.14 2.64
CA GLY A 13 -8.35 -4.40 3.93
C GLY A 13 -7.35 -5.56 3.90
N LEU A 14 -7.70 -6.67 3.22
CA LEU A 14 -6.79 -7.80 3.03
C LEU A 14 -5.56 -7.41 2.21
N LEU A 15 -5.77 -6.64 1.15
CA LEU A 15 -4.69 -6.17 0.28
C LEU A 15 -3.74 -5.21 1.00
N LEU A 16 -4.24 -4.36 1.91
CA LEU A 16 -3.38 -3.55 2.79
C LEU A 16 -2.51 -4.40 3.71
N VAL A 17 -3.02 -5.51 4.25
CA VAL A 17 -2.19 -6.44 5.04
C VAL A 17 -1.07 -7.02 4.16
N VAL A 18 -1.39 -7.43 2.93
CA VAL A 18 -0.39 -7.96 1.99
C VAL A 18 0.68 -6.92 1.69
N GLU A 19 0.29 -5.68 1.40
CA GLU A 19 1.23 -4.59 1.16
C GLU A 19 2.12 -4.32 2.37
N GLY A 20 1.55 -4.27 3.58
CA GLY A 20 2.32 -4.08 4.80
C GLY A 20 3.28 -5.23 5.10
N VAL A 21 2.92 -6.48 4.78
CA VAL A 21 3.84 -7.63 4.87
C VAL A 21 4.96 -7.52 3.85
N ALA A 22 4.68 -7.06 2.63
CA ALA A 22 5.72 -6.80 1.64
C ALA A 22 6.70 -5.71 2.12
N MET A 23 6.22 -4.66 2.79
CA MET A 23 7.07 -3.64 3.42
C MET A 23 7.95 -4.22 4.54
N LEU A 24 7.52 -5.27 5.25
CA LEU A 24 8.39 -5.95 6.23
C LEU A 24 9.56 -6.68 5.55
N LEU A 25 9.40 -7.14 4.30
CA LEU A 25 10.52 -7.70 3.54
C LEU A 25 11.54 -6.59 3.22
N ALA A 26 11.08 -5.42 2.78
CA ALA A 26 11.93 -4.25 2.55
C ALA A 26 12.64 -3.80 3.85
N LEU A 27 11.93 -3.78 4.98
CA LEU A 27 12.52 -3.55 6.30
C LEU A 27 13.63 -4.55 6.62
N GLY A 28 13.42 -5.84 6.30
CA GLY A 28 14.43 -6.88 6.49
C GLY A 28 15.71 -6.59 5.72
N ILE A 29 15.60 -6.15 4.46
CA ILE A 29 16.74 -5.72 3.66
C ILE A 29 17.41 -4.49 4.27
N SER A 30 16.64 -3.45 4.57
CA SER A 30 17.13 -2.21 5.20
C SER A 30 17.89 -2.47 6.51
N LEU A 31 17.44 -3.43 7.33
CA LEU A 31 18.15 -3.87 8.54
C LEU A 31 19.46 -4.61 8.25
N LEU A 32 19.49 -5.47 7.22
CA LEU A 32 20.70 -6.21 6.83
C LEU A 32 21.81 -5.28 6.35
N TYR A 33 21.45 -4.23 5.62
CA TYR A 33 22.39 -3.25 5.06
C TYR A 33 22.65 -2.05 5.99
N ASN A 34 21.94 -1.95 7.12
CA ASN A 34 22.00 -0.81 8.07
C ASN A 34 21.60 0.54 7.44
N GLU A 35 20.56 0.53 6.61
CA GLU A 35 20.03 1.72 5.96
C GLU A 35 19.28 2.66 6.93
N TYR A 36 19.07 3.91 6.54
CA TYR A 36 18.43 4.94 7.38
C TYR A 36 16.90 4.83 7.44
N ASP A 37 16.28 4.15 6.49
CA ASP A 37 14.83 4.08 6.27
C ASP A 37 14.12 2.98 7.08
N GLN A 38 14.83 2.25 7.93
CA GLN A 38 14.30 1.18 8.79
C GLN A 38 13.05 1.61 9.56
N LYS A 39 13.09 2.79 10.20
CA LYS A 39 11.95 3.32 10.96
C LYS A 39 10.75 3.60 10.06
N ALA A 40 10.99 4.09 8.85
CA ALA A 40 9.93 4.42 7.89
C ALA A 40 9.20 3.16 7.42
N PHE A 41 9.94 2.09 7.07
CA PHE A 41 9.31 0.81 6.71
C PHE A 41 8.60 0.15 7.90
N PHE A 42 9.17 0.21 9.11
CA PHE A 42 8.51 -0.35 10.30
C PHE A 42 7.19 0.35 10.63
N ILE A 43 7.16 1.68 10.60
CA ILE A 43 5.93 2.45 10.87
C ILE A 43 4.90 2.22 9.75
N SER A 44 5.33 2.28 8.48
CA SER A 44 4.43 2.10 7.33
C SER A 44 3.81 0.71 7.30
N SER A 45 4.61 -0.34 7.49
CA SER A 45 4.11 -1.71 7.59
C SER A 45 3.15 -1.89 8.77
N GLY A 46 3.45 -1.31 9.93
CA GLY A 46 2.57 -1.32 11.09
C GLY A 46 1.22 -0.66 10.83
N ILE A 47 1.20 0.48 10.15
CA ILE A 47 -0.03 1.18 9.74
C ILE A 47 -0.84 0.29 8.78
N ASN A 48 -0.22 -0.24 7.72
CA ASN A 48 -0.88 -1.05 6.71
C ASN A 48 -1.46 -2.34 7.28
N ILE A 49 -0.66 -3.09 8.05
CA ILE A 49 -1.09 -4.34 8.68
C ILE A 49 -2.16 -4.06 9.72
N GLY A 50 -1.96 -3.07 10.59
CA GLY A 50 -2.90 -2.72 11.65
C GLY A 50 -4.26 -2.30 11.09
N LEU A 51 -4.27 -1.33 10.17
CA LEU A 51 -5.50 -0.86 9.53
C LEU A 51 -6.16 -1.94 8.69
N GLY A 52 -5.38 -2.64 7.85
CA GLY A 52 -5.88 -3.73 7.03
C GLY A 52 -6.49 -4.88 7.83
N ALA A 53 -5.86 -5.25 8.96
CA ALA A 53 -6.38 -6.26 9.88
C ALA A 53 -7.67 -5.81 10.56
N VAL A 54 -7.75 -4.56 11.04
CA VAL A 54 -8.97 -3.99 11.62
C VAL A 54 -10.11 -3.98 10.60
N ILE A 55 -9.86 -3.49 9.39
CA ILE A 55 -10.86 -3.48 8.30
C ILE A 55 -11.34 -4.89 7.98
N THR A 56 -10.40 -5.83 7.83
CA THR A 56 -10.70 -7.24 7.54
C THR A 56 -11.49 -7.89 8.68
N TYR A 57 -11.19 -7.56 9.93
CA TYR A 57 -11.92 -8.08 11.09
C TYR A 57 -13.35 -7.54 11.14
N LEU A 58 -13.54 -6.23 10.99
CA LEU A 58 -14.85 -5.58 11.03
C LEU A 58 -15.77 -6.04 9.88
N THR A 59 -15.19 -6.43 8.74
CA THR A 59 -15.93 -6.90 7.56
C THR A 59 -16.03 -8.42 7.44
N ARG A 60 -15.68 -9.19 8.49
CA ARG A 60 -15.68 -10.68 8.47
C ARG A 60 -17.01 -11.35 8.16
N SER A 61 -18.12 -10.65 8.37
CA SER A 61 -19.46 -11.15 8.07
C SER A 61 -19.92 -10.81 6.64
N ALA A 62 -19.05 -10.27 5.79
CA ALA A 62 -19.40 -9.99 4.39
C ALA A 62 -19.72 -11.28 3.63
N LYS A 63 -20.75 -11.24 2.77
CA LYS A 63 -20.99 -12.32 1.81
C LYS A 63 -19.78 -12.42 0.90
N ARG A 64 -19.27 -13.64 0.69
CA ARG A 64 -18.02 -13.89 -0.05
C ARG A 64 -18.16 -13.79 -1.57
N GLU A 65 -19.37 -13.61 -2.07
CA GLU A 65 -19.63 -13.43 -3.50
C GLU A 65 -19.20 -12.03 -3.93
N ILE A 66 -18.30 -11.98 -4.91
CA ILE A 66 -17.86 -10.77 -5.59
C ILE A 66 -18.58 -10.72 -6.93
N GLY A 67 -19.51 -9.79 -7.08
CA GLY A 67 -20.16 -9.52 -8.36
C GLY A 67 -19.26 -8.71 -9.29
N ARG A 68 -19.71 -8.53 -10.54
CA ARG A 68 -18.94 -7.78 -11.56
C ARG A 68 -18.72 -6.32 -11.15
N HIS A 69 -19.75 -5.67 -10.60
CA HIS A 69 -19.67 -4.28 -10.17
C HIS A 69 -18.69 -4.10 -9.00
N GLU A 70 -18.74 -4.99 -8.00
CA GLU A 70 -17.78 -5.00 -6.89
C GLU A 70 -16.35 -5.22 -7.40
N GLY A 71 -16.18 -6.15 -8.34
CA GLY A 71 -14.89 -6.41 -8.99
C GLY A 71 -14.30 -5.16 -9.64
N TYR A 72 -15.08 -4.44 -10.46
CA TYR A 72 -14.64 -3.19 -11.08
C TYR A 72 -14.23 -2.14 -10.05
N ILE A 73 -15.01 -1.97 -8.98
CA ILE A 73 -14.70 -1.00 -7.92
C ILE A 73 -13.41 -1.39 -7.18
N ILE A 74 -13.24 -2.68 -6.85
CA ILE A 74 -12.04 -3.18 -6.18
C ILE A 74 -10.79 -2.88 -7.00
N VAL A 75 -10.79 -3.23 -8.30
CA VAL A 75 -9.61 -3.02 -9.16
C VAL A 75 -9.32 -1.54 -9.43
N THR A 76 -10.31 -0.66 -9.39
CA THR A 76 -10.06 0.78 -9.51
C THR A 76 -9.51 1.35 -8.21
N LEU A 77 -10.10 1.00 -7.06
CA LEU A 77 -9.71 1.54 -5.77
C LEU A 77 -8.36 1.01 -5.29
N VAL A 78 -8.00 -0.23 -5.63
CA VAL A 78 -6.73 -0.82 -5.16
C VAL A 78 -5.54 0.02 -5.58
N TRP A 79 -5.51 0.55 -6.81
CA TRP A 79 -4.38 1.36 -7.28
C TRP A 79 -4.23 2.65 -6.49
N VAL A 80 -5.34 3.32 -6.18
CA VAL A 80 -5.32 4.56 -5.40
C VAL A 80 -4.91 4.28 -3.95
N VAL A 81 -5.47 3.23 -3.35
CA VAL A 81 -5.18 2.84 -1.96
C VAL A 81 -3.72 2.41 -1.82
N PHE A 82 -3.23 1.50 -2.66
CA PHE A 82 -1.83 1.05 -2.64
C PHE A 82 -0.87 2.21 -2.89
N SER A 83 -1.18 3.12 -3.82
CA SER A 83 -0.30 4.26 -4.06
C SER A 83 -0.24 5.21 -2.87
N PHE A 84 -1.37 5.39 -2.17
CA PHE A 84 -1.40 6.21 -0.96
C PHE A 84 -0.58 5.59 0.17
N PHE A 85 -0.82 4.32 0.49
CA PHE A 85 -0.14 3.65 1.61
C PHE A 85 1.31 3.30 1.27
N GLY A 86 1.60 2.89 0.05
CA GLY A 86 2.94 2.65 -0.48
C GLY A 86 3.83 3.90 -0.52
N SER A 87 3.24 5.10 -0.52
CA SER A 87 4.00 6.36 -0.44
C SER A 87 4.52 6.68 0.97
N LEU A 88 3.97 6.04 2.01
CA LEU A 88 4.35 6.28 3.41
C LEU A 88 5.85 6.09 3.68
N PRO A 89 6.52 4.99 3.26
CA PRO A 89 7.96 4.84 3.52
C PRO A 89 8.78 5.99 2.93
N TYR A 90 8.46 6.47 1.72
CA TYR A 90 9.16 7.60 1.10
C TYR A 90 9.02 8.91 1.89
N ILE A 91 7.81 9.19 2.39
CA ILE A 91 7.54 10.43 3.12
C ILE A 91 8.14 10.37 4.52
N LEU A 92 8.02 9.22 5.19
CA LEU A 92 8.50 9.03 6.56
C LEU A 92 10.02 8.91 6.65
N SER A 93 10.70 8.37 5.63
CA SER A 93 12.16 8.35 5.56
C SER A 93 12.75 9.71 5.19
N GLY A 94 11.96 10.57 4.53
CA GLY A 94 12.42 11.81 3.94
C GLY A 94 13.07 11.64 2.56
N ALA A 95 13.04 10.43 1.98
CA ALA A 95 13.49 10.14 0.62
C ALA A 95 12.76 10.99 -0.42
N ILE A 96 11.43 11.09 -0.30
CA ILE A 96 10.59 11.94 -1.14
C ILE A 96 9.59 12.69 -0.23
N PRO A 97 9.99 13.84 0.34
CA PRO A 97 9.17 14.53 1.34
C PRO A 97 7.87 15.11 0.79
N ASN A 98 7.82 15.42 -0.51
CA ASN A 98 6.62 15.92 -1.16
C ASN A 98 5.65 14.77 -1.46
N PHE A 99 4.45 14.82 -0.86
CA PHE A 99 3.43 13.79 -1.02
C PHE A 99 3.06 13.51 -2.48
N THR A 100 2.90 14.55 -3.31
CA THR A 100 2.50 14.36 -4.71
C THR A 100 3.58 13.62 -5.51
N ASN A 101 4.85 13.92 -5.25
CA ASN A 101 5.98 13.21 -5.87
C ASN A 101 6.07 11.77 -5.37
N ALA A 102 5.94 11.55 -4.05
CA ALA A 102 5.96 10.20 -3.47
C ALA A 102 4.81 9.34 -4.00
N PHE A 103 3.61 9.92 -4.10
CA PHE A 103 2.45 9.26 -4.68
C PHE A 103 2.66 8.94 -6.17
N PHE A 104 3.23 9.87 -6.94
CA PHE A 104 3.56 9.64 -8.35
C PHE A 104 4.57 8.51 -8.53
N GLU A 105 5.65 8.51 -7.74
CA GLU A 105 6.68 7.47 -7.79
C GLU A 105 6.07 6.11 -7.46
N THR A 106 5.24 6.07 -6.41
CA THR A 106 4.60 4.85 -5.93
C THR A 106 3.60 4.30 -6.96
N ILE A 107 2.71 5.15 -7.51
CA ILE A 107 1.72 4.69 -8.50
C ILE A 107 2.40 4.20 -9.77
N SER A 108 3.43 4.92 -10.25
CA SER A 108 4.22 4.53 -11.42
C SER A 108 4.87 3.16 -11.24
N GLY A 109 5.42 2.88 -10.05
CA GLY A 109 5.97 1.58 -9.68
C GLY A 109 4.92 0.47 -9.68
N PHE A 110 3.79 0.67 -8.98
CA PHE A 110 2.73 -0.35 -8.90
C PHE A 110 2.07 -0.65 -10.25
N THR A 111 1.89 0.36 -11.11
CA THR A 111 1.32 0.18 -12.45
C THR A 111 2.36 -0.27 -13.46
N THR A 112 3.60 -0.55 -13.06
CA THR A 112 4.71 -0.97 -13.93
C THR A 112 4.99 0.03 -15.06
N THR A 113 4.68 1.31 -14.83
CA THR A 113 4.90 2.38 -15.81
C THR A 113 6.38 2.73 -15.91
N GLY A 114 7.11 2.70 -14.79
CA GLY A 114 8.56 2.90 -14.77
C GLY A 114 9.01 4.33 -15.05
N SER A 115 8.13 5.31 -14.89
CA SER A 115 8.49 6.73 -14.89
C SER A 115 8.92 7.14 -13.48
N SER A 116 10.03 7.87 -13.35
CA SER A 116 10.54 8.34 -12.05
C SER A 116 10.62 9.86 -11.97
N ILE A 117 10.42 10.41 -10.77
CA ILE A 117 10.74 11.81 -10.43
C ILE A 117 12.17 11.97 -9.94
N LEU A 118 12.86 10.87 -9.62
CA LEU A 118 14.22 10.86 -9.13
C LEU A 118 15.18 10.84 -10.32
N ASP A 119 16.05 11.85 -10.40
CA ASP A 119 17.07 11.93 -11.44
C ASP A 119 18.28 11.01 -11.15
N ASP A 120 18.56 10.75 -9.87
CA ASP A 120 19.65 9.90 -9.39
C ASP A 120 19.12 9.05 -8.23
N ILE A 121 18.88 7.76 -8.50
CA ILE A 121 18.32 6.81 -7.52
C ILE A 121 19.45 6.25 -6.65
N GLU A 122 20.66 6.15 -7.20
CA GLU A 122 21.85 5.62 -6.55
C GLU A 122 22.40 6.52 -5.44
N ALA A 123 22.03 7.81 -5.45
CA ALA A 123 22.36 8.76 -4.39
C ALA A 123 21.50 8.61 -3.12
N LEU A 124 20.50 7.72 -3.13
CA LEU A 124 19.40 7.68 -2.16
C LEU A 124 19.50 6.55 -1.13
#